data_AF-A0ABD2VE20-F1
#
_entry.id   AF-A0ABD2VE20-F1
#
_cell.length_a   1.000
_cell.length_b   1.000
_cell.length_c   1.000
_cell.angle_alpha   90.00
_cell.angle_beta   90.00
_cell.angle_gamma   90.00
#
_symmetry.space_group_name_H-M   'P 1'
#
loop_
_entity.id
_entity.type
_entity.pdbx_description
1 polymer ?
#
loop_
_entity_poly.entity_id
_entity_poly.type
_entity_poly.pdbx_seq_one_letter_code
_entity_poly.pdbx_strand_id
1 'polypeptide(L)'
;MVQKRLILQCFTRVYSMKMRSIGLWNFPLARCPQRIAKRGNYGAFLMDNLSLVKSLVEKLANNLNVPVSCKIRIFPNLQDTLSYAKMLEDAGCSLLAVHGRTRDEKDGRKFRANWEAIKAVRNVVRIPVLANGNIRHIDDVHSCLEETGADGVLSADPLLENPALFAGYRTAEWGLGVTGMKEDDKLDQAELLIEYLRFCERYPVPWRIIRSHVHKLLGEWFRIQPSVREDFNKQYKLTFEFLYDLVNRLKELGVRIPLYVKDTQQAVSAN
;
A
#
# COMPACT_ATOMS: atom_id res chain seq x y z
N MET A 1 -24.74 -16.32 -0.84
CA MET A 1 -23.73 -16.14 -1.91
C MET A 1 -23.41 -14.65 -2.00
N VAL A 2 -22.30 -14.19 -1.41
CA VAL A 2 -21.89 -12.76 -1.42
C VAL A 2 -20.43 -12.69 -1.87
N GLN A 3 -20.17 -11.87 -2.89
CA GLN A 3 -18.87 -11.69 -3.55
C GLN A 3 -17.78 -11.26 -2.56
N LYS A 4 -16.80 -12.14 -2.33
CA LYS A 4 -15.54 -11.82 -1.65
C LYS A 4 -14.58 -11.17 -2.66
N ARG A 5 -14.56 -9.83 -2.76
CA ARG A 5 -13.46 -9.10 -3.42
C ARG A 5 -12.30 -9.00 -2.45
N LEU A 6 -11.18 -9.63 -2.79
CA LEU A 6 -9.98 -9.75 -1.94
C LEU A 6 -9.02 -8.57 -2.11
N ILE A 7 -8.18 -8.42 -1.09
CA ILE A 7 -7.41 -7.23 -0.73
C ILE A 7 -5.96 -7.64 -0.47
N LEU A 8 -4.98 -6.89 -0.98
CA LEU A 8 -3.55 -7.20 -0.82
C LEU A 8 -2.81 -6.06 -0.08
N GLN A 9 -2.61 -6.26 1.22
CA GLN A 9 -1.63 -5.52 2.02
C GLN A 9 -0.24 -6.10 1.77
N CYS A 10 0.82 -5.31 1.93
CA CYS A 10 2.21 -5.69 1.60
C CYS A 10 2.85 -6.78 2.51
N PHE A 11 2.04 -7.58 3.20
CA PHE A 11 2.42 -8.89 3.76
C PHE A 11 1.37 -9.93 3.34
N THR A 12 1.82 -10.95 2.63
CA THR A 12 1.04 -11.90 1.83
C THR A 12 0.05 -12.77 2.61
N ARG A 13 -1.21 -12.83 2.13
CA ARG A 13 -1.94 -14.11 1.93
C ARG A 13 -3.02 -13.94 0.85
N VAL A 14 -2.74 -14.48 -0.34
CA VAL A 14 -3.66 -14.52 -1.49
C VAL A 14 -4.68 -15.64 -1.27
N TYR A 15 -5.98 -15.32 -1.23
CA TYR A 15 -7.06 -16.33 -1.23
C TYR A 15 -8.14 -15.97 -2.26
N SER A 16 -7.96 -16.33 -3.53
CA SER A 16 -9.05 -16.73 -4.45
C SER A 16 -8.54 -17.11 -5.87
N MET A 17 -7.24 -17.26 -6.09
CA MET A 17 -6.74 -18.16 -7.13
C MET A 17 -6.13 -19.35 -6.40
N LYS A 18 -6.49 -20.58 -6.78
CA LYS A 18 -5.73 -21.79 -6.42
C LYS A 18 -4.35 -21.74 -7.12
N MET A 19 -3.54 -20.72 -6.87
CA MET A 19 -2.11 -20.76 -7.14
C MET A 19 -1.45 -21.34 -5.90
N ARG A 20 -1.02 -22.59 -5.98
CA ARG A 20 0.01 -23.14 -5.09
C ARG A 20 1.36 -22.51 -5.45
N SER A 21 1.45 -21.18 -5.41
CA SER A 21 2.70 -20.47 -5.63
C SER A 21 3.36 -20.22 -4.28
N ILE A 22 4.58 -20.72 -4.12
CA ILE A 22 5.53 -20.13 -3.18
C ILE A 22 5.77 -18.73 -3.72
N GLY A 23 5.05 -17.76 -3.15
CA GLY A 23 5.27 -16.33 -3.36
C GLY A 23 6.58 -15.91 -2.73
N LEU A 24 7.70 -16.47 -3.22
CA LEU A 24 8.97 -15.78 -3.16
C LEU A 24 8.79 -14.56 -4.05
N TRP A 25 8.36 -13.44 -3.47
CA TRP A 25 8.60 -12.10 -3.99
C TRP A 25 10.12 -11.78 -3.98
N ASN A 26 10.94 -12.78 -4.31
CA ASN A 26 12.37 -12.72 -4.51
C ASN A 26 12.60 -12.14 -5.91
N PHE A 27 12.36 -10.85 -6.03
CA PHE A 27 13.21 -9.91 -6.74
C PHE A 27 12.41 -8.61 -6.80
N PRO A 28 12.70 -7.64 -5.95
CA PRO A 28 12.19 -6.31 -6.17
C PRO A 28 12.91 -5.80 -7.42
N LEU A 29 12.39 -5.98 -8.62
CA LEU A 29 12.93 -5.33 -9.83
C LEU A 29 12.68 -3.81 -9.79
N ALA A 30 11.88 -3.30 -8.85
CA ALA A 30 11.66 -1.85 -8.71
C ALA A 30 11.18 -1.37 -7.33
N ARG A 31 11.36 -2.16 -6.24
CA ARG A 31 10.67 -1.85 -4.96
C ARG A 31 11.20 -0.59 -4.26
N CYS A 32 12.44 -0.14 -4.54
CA CYS A 32 12.94 1.08 -3.90
C CYS A 32 14.18 1.69 -4.58
N PRO A 33 14.18 2.98 -4.98
CA PRO A 33 15.38 3.69 -5.46
C PRO A 33 16.27 4.11 -4.27
N GLN A 34 16.56 3.15 -3.39
CA GLN A 34 17.38 3.32 -2.19
C GLN A 34 18.85 3.26 -2.57
N ARG A 35 19.68 3.97 -1.80
CA ARG A 35 21.14 4.03 -2.03
C ARG A 35 21.79 2.64 -2.04
N ILE A 36 21.27 1.71 -1.23
CA ILE A 36 21.76 0.33 -1.15
C ILE A 36 21.45 -0.43 -2.45
N ALA A 37 20.22 -0.30 -2.97
CA ALA A 37 19.82 -0.89 -4.24
C ALA A 37 20.64 -0.35 -5.42
N LYS A 38 20.97 0.94 -5.40
CA LYS A 38 21.88 1.56 -6.38
C LYS A 38 23.27 0.92 -6.32
N ARG A 39 23.83 0.79 -5.12
CA ARG A 39 25.18 0.23 -4.91
C ARG A 39 25.25 -1.25 -5.30
N GLY A 40 24.20 -2.01 -5.04
CA GLY A 40 24.12 -3.45 -5.37
C GLY A 40 23.57 -3.77 -6.75
N ASN A 41 23.21 -2.75 -7.56
CA ASN A 41 22.61 -2.90 -8.88
C ASN A 41 21.42 -3.87 -8.96
N TYR A 42 20.51 -3.77 -8.00
CA TYR A 42 19.23 -4.48 -7.98
C TYR A 42 18.10 -3.48 -7.79
N GLY A 43 16.83 -3.89 -7.78
CA GLY A 43 15.76 -2.88 -7.74
C GLY A 43 15.57 -2.22 -9.09
N ALA A 44 15.08 -0.99 -9.05
CA ALA A 44 14.80 -0.18 -10.23
C ALA A 44 16.06 0.15 -11.05
N PHE A 45 17.26 -0.18 -10.54
CA PHE A 45 18.52 -0.05 -11.27
C PHE A 45 18.73 -1.18 -12.29
N LEU A 46 18.02 -2.31 -12.15
CA LEU A 46 17.98 -3.34 -13.20
C LEU A 46 17.28 -2.86 -14.48
N MET A 47 16.48 -1.78 -14.40
CA MET A 47 15.87 -1.15 -15.57
C MET A 47 16.93 -0.55 -16.52
N ASP A 48 18.17 -0.36 -16.06
CA ASP A 48 19.29 0.08 -16.91
C ASP A 48 19.88 -1.09 -17.75
N ASN A 49 19.50 -2.35 -17.46
CA ASN A 49 19.94 -3.54 -18.19
C ASN A 49 18.76 -4.51 -18.44
N LEU A 50 17.96 -4.22 -19.46
CA LEU A 50 16.76 -4.99 -19.79
C LEU A 50 17.04 -6.44 -20.23
N SER A 51 18.19 -6.70 -20.87
CA SER A 51 18.57 -8.07 -21.28
C SER A 51 18.85 -8.95 -20.07
N LEU A 52 19.50 -8.40 -19.03
CA LEU A 52 19.67 -9.09 -17.75
C LEU A 52 18.31 -9.37 -17.09
N VAL A 53 17.40 -8.39 -17.06
CA VAL A 53 16.05 -8.59 -16.49
C VAL A 53 15.31 -9.70 -17.20
N LYS A 54 15.30 -9.68 -18.54
CA LYS A 54 14.70 -10.73 -19.35
C LYS A 54 15.26 -12.11 -19.00
N SER A 55 16.59 -12.25 -19.00
CA SER A 55 17.25 -13.52 -18.68
C SER A 55 16.92 -14.02 -17.27
N LEU A 56 16.80 -13.12 -16.30
CA LEU A 56 16.41 -13.48 -14.93
C LEU A 56 14.97 -14.01 -14.88
N VAL A 57 14.02 -13.32 -15.52
CA VAL A 57 12.62 -13.74 -15.52
C VAL A 57 12.44 -15.06 -16.27
N GLU A 58 13.08 -15.24 -17.43
CA GLU A 58 13.05 -16.49 -18.19
C GLU A 58 13.61 -17.66 -17.38
N LYS A 59 14.77 -17.48 -16.73
CA LYS A 59 15.36 -18.52 -15.88
C LYS A 59 14.43 -18.90 -14.73
N LEU A 60 13.81 -17.93 -14.06
CA LEU A 60 12.89 -18.21 -12.97
C LEU A 60 11.63 -18.92 -13.47
N ALA A 61 11.01 -18.43 -14.54
CA ALA A 61 9.80 -19.01 -15.11
C ALA A 61 10.02 -20.45 -15.59
N ASN A 62 11.20 -20.76 -16.15
CA ASN A 62 11.52 -22.11 -16.65
C ASN A 62 11.91 -23.12 -15.57
N ASN A 63 12.41 -22.66 -14.41
CA ASN A 63 12.96 -23.56 -13.39
C ASN A 63 12.11 -23.66 -12.11
N LEU A 64 11.14 -22.76 -11.93
CA LEU A 64 10.24 -22.78 -10.78
C LEU A 64 8.90 -23.41 -11.13
N ASN A 65 8.40 -24.30 -10.28
CA ASN A 65 7.06 -24.88 -10.40
C ASN A 65 5.94 -23.93 -9.95
N VAL A 66 6.26 -22.65 -9.72
CA VAL A 66 5.37 -21.64 -9.17
C VAL A 66 5.38 -20.41 -10.08
N PRO A 67 4.21 -19.79 -10.34
CA PRO A 67 4.12 -18.58 -11.14
C PRO A 67 5.06 -17.45 -10.68
N VAL A 68 5.77 -16.87 -11.64
CA VAL A 68 6.68 -15.73 -11.42
C VAL A 68 5.93 -14.43 -11.67
N SER A 69 5.95 -13.51 -10.71
CA SER A 69 5.35 -12.17 -10.85
C SER A 69 6.42 -11.09 -10.86
N CYS A 70 6.19 -10.01 -11.62
CA CYS A 70 7.09 -8.87 -11.66
C CYS A 70 6.44 -7.61 -11.07
N LYS A 71 7.24 -6.76 -10.44
CA LYS A 71 6.82 -5.41 -10.03
C LYS A 71 7.76 -4.36 -10.60
N ILE A 72 7.22 -3.42 -11.37
CA ILE A 72 7.99 -2.41 -12.10
C ILE A 72 7.61 -0.99 -11.70
N ARG A 73 8.46 -0.04 -12.09
CA ARG A 73 8.18 1.38 -12.22
C ARG A 73 8.13 1.71 -13.71
N ILE A 74 7.44 2.79 -14.08
CA ILE A 74 7.39 3.24 -15.47
C ILE A 74 8.70 3.93 -15.89
N PHE A 75 8.96 3.99 -17.18
CA PHE A 75 9.99 4.86 -17.76
C PHE A 75 9.42 6.26 -18.03
N PRO A 76 10.27 7.29 -18.20
CA PRO A 76 9.82 8.60 -18.65
C PRO A 76 9.11 8.56 -20.01
N ASN A 77 9.56 7.68 -20.91
CA ASN A 77 8.90 7.41 -22.18
C ASN A 77 7.89 6.26 -22.02
N LEU A 78 6.65 6.47 -22.48
CA LEU A 78 5.60 5.47 -22.40
C LEU A 78 5.93 4.22 -23.24
N GLN A 79 6.47 4.38 -24.44
CA GLN A 79 6.78 3.27 -25.35
C GLN A 79 7.81 2.32 -24.75
N ASP A 80 8.79 2.86 -24.01
CA ASP A 80 9.77 2.05 -23.27
C ASP A 80 9.09 1.23 -22.17
N THR A 81 8.12 1.82 -21.48
CA THR A 81 7.30 1.13 -20.46
C THR A 81 6.49 -0.01 -21.08
N LEU A 82 5.84 0.22 -22.21
CA LEU A 82 5.04 -0.79 -22.91
C LEU A 82 5.91 -1.93 -23.42
N SER A 83 7.05 -1.61 -24.04
CA SER A 83 8.02 -2.59 -24.54
C SER A 83 8.59 -3.42 -23.39
N TYR A 84 8.88 -2.78 -22.25
CA TYR A 84 9.37 -3.47 -21.06
C TYR A 84 8.30 -4.41 -20.47
N ALA A 85 7.05 -3.96 -20.35
CA ALA A 85 5.95 -4.79 -19.87
C ALA A 85 5.73 -6.02 -20.76
N LYS A 86 5.81 -5.85 -22.08
CA LYS A 86 5.73 -6.96 -23.04
C LYS A 86 6.88 -7.93 -22.94
N MET A 87 8.11 -7.42 -22.85
CA MET A 87 9.30 -8.24 -22.65
C MET A 87 9.19 -9.11 -21.39
N LEU A 88 8.62 -8.58 -20.30
CA LEU A 88 8.40 -9.35 -19.07
C LEU A 88 7.33 -10.44 -19.25
N GLU A 89 6.23 -10.13 -19.92
CA GLU A 89 5.19 -11.11 -20.28
C GLU A 89 5.77 -12.25 -21.13
N ASP A 90 6.51 -11.92 -22.20
CA ASP A 90 7.14 -12.89 -23.09
C ASP A 90 8.20 -13.75 -22.38
N ALA A 91 8.86 -13.19 -21.36
CA ALA A 91 9.82 -13.90 -20.51
C ALA A 91 9.18 -14.87 -19.52
N GLY A 92 7.84 -14.95 -19.44
CA GLY A 92 7.10 -15.86 -18.57
C GLY A 92 6.58 -15.24 -17.28
N CYS A 93 6.55 -13.90 -17.17
CA CYS A 93 5.85 -13.23 -16.08
C CYS A 93 4.35 -13.57 -16.12
N SER A 94 3.80 -14.02 -15.00
CA SER A 94 2.40 -14.43 -14.86
C SER A 94 1.48 -13.35 -14.25
N LEU A 95 2.05 -12.30 -13.64
CA LEU A 95 1.33 -11.17 -13.06
C LEU A 95 2.26 -9.96 -12.97
N LEU A 96 1.78 -8.79 -13.42
CA LEU A 96 2.57 -7.55 -13.45
C LEU A 96 2.00 -6.48 -12.52
N ALA A 97 2.76 -6.07 -11.51
CA ALA A 97 2.44 -4.92 -10.68
C ALA A 97 3.16 -3.66 -11.18
N VAL A 98 2.41 -2.61 -11.51
CA VAL A 98 2.97 -1.38 -12.10
C VAL A 98 2.83 -0.22 -11.12
N HIS A 99 3.95 0.37 -10.70
CA HIS A 99 3.93 1.65 -10.02
C HIS A 99 3.99 2.76 -11.07
N GLY A 100 2.95 3.61 -11.13
CA GLY A 100 2.83 4.71 -12.11
C GLY A 100 3.80 5.87 -11.92
N ARG A 101 4.97 5.66 -11.31
CA ARG A 101 6.01 6.66 -11.12
C ARG A 101 7.31 6.14 -11.66
N THR A 102 8.12 7.02 -12.23
CA THR A 102 9.48 6.72 -12.67
C THR A 102 10.39 6.41 -11.50
N ARG A 103 11.56 5.83 -11.75
CA ARG A 103 12.57 5.56 -10.70
C ARG A 103 12.95 6.80 -9.89
N ASP A 104 13.02 7.95 -10.56
CA ASP A 104 13.54 9.19 -9.99
C ASP A 104 12.45 10.03 -9.29
N GLU A 105 11.18 9.75 -9.55
CA GLU A 105 10.02 10.26 -8.81
C GLU A 105 9.84 9.52 -7.47
N LYS A 106 10.69 9.88 -6.50
CA LYS A 106 10.69 9.26 -5.16
C LYS A 106 9.62 9.83 -4.24
N ASP A 107 9.34 11.12 -4.35
CA ASP A 107 8.42 11.82 -3.47
C ASP A 107 6.96 11.68 -3.95
N GLY A 108 6.19 10.88 -3.24
CA GLY A 108 4.79 10.66 -3.57
C GLY A 108 3.84 11.81 -3.25
N ARG A 109 4.31 12.84 -2.54
CA ARG A 109 3.57 14.09 -2.31
C ARG A 109 3.75 15.05 -3.48
N LYS A 110 4.93 15.03 -4.11
CA LYS A 110 5.25 15.88 -5.26
C LYS A 110 4.80 15.28 -6.59
N PHE A 111 4.89 13.96 -6.73
CA PHE A 111 4.59 13.27 -7.98
C PHE A 111 3.42 12.30 -7.80
N ARG A 112 2.30 12.57 -8.49
CA ARG A 112 1.18 11.63 -8.58
C ARG A 112 1.56 10.48 -9.50
N ALA A 113 1.07 9.28 -9.19
CA ALA A 113 1.22 8.13 -10.05
C ALA A 113 0.41 8.36 -11.32
N ASN A 114 1.04 8.19 -12.47
CA ASN A 114 0.44 8.25 -13.78
C ASN A 114 -0.39 6.98 -14.02
N TRP A 115 -1.70 7.08 -13.79
CA TRP A 115 -2.66 6.00 -14.01
C TRP A 115 -2.93 5.76 -15.50
N GLU A 116 -2.81 6.76 -16.37
CA GLU A 116 -2.89 6.59 -17.83
C GLU A 116 -1.78 5.65 -18.36
N ALA A 117 -0.56 5.77 -17.83
CA ALA A 117 0.54 4.86 -18.18
C ALA A 117 0.24 3.42 -17.70
N ILE A 118 -0.38 3.26 -16.52
CA ILE A 118 -0.82 1.94 -16.02
C ILE A 118 -1.91 1.36 -16.93
N LYS A 119 -2.88 2.18 -17.36
CA LYS A 119 -3.93 1.81 -18.32
C LYS A 119 -3.33 1.32 -19.64
N ALA A 120 -2.39 2.08 -20.18
CA ALA A 120 -1.71 1.71 -21.42
C ALA A 120 -0.96 0.37 -21.29
N VAL A 121 -0.29 0.13 -20.16
CA VAL A 121 0.31 -1.18 -19.86
C VAL A 121 -0.75 -2.27 -19.77
N ARG A 122 -1.85 -2.05 -19.05
CA ARG A 122 -2.94 -3.03 -18.93
C ARG A 122 -3.52 -3.43 -20.29
N ASN A 123 -3.68 -2.46 -21.19
CA ASN A 123 -4.23 -2.70 -22.52
C ASN A 123 -3.30 -3.50 -23.43
N VAL A 124 -1.98 -3.41 -23.23
CA VAL A 124 -1.02 -4.10 -24.10
C VAL A 124 -0.78 -5.54 -23.64
N VAL A 125 -0.69 -5.81 -22.34
CA VAL A 125 -0.40 -7.15 -21.80
C VAL A 125 -1.67 -7.99 -21.58
N ARG A 126 -1.56 -9.30 -21.74
CA ARG A 126 -2.65 -10.27 -21.54
C ARG A 126 -2.70 -10.79 -20.10
N ILE A 127 -1.55 -10.81 -19.41
CA ILE A 127 -1.47 -11.18 -17.99
C ILE A 127 -2.17 -10.17 -17.06
N PRO A 128 -2.59 -10.59 -15.84
CA PRO A 128 -3.19 -9.69 -14.86
C PRO A 128 -2.24 -8.55 -14.45
N VAL A 129 -2.78 -7.34 -14.34
CA VAL A 129 -2.06 -6.14 -13.93
C VAL A 129 -2.58 -5.61 -12.59
N LEU A 130 -1.66 -5.34 -11.66
CA LEU A 130 -1.97 -4.65 -10.40
C LEU A 130 -1.47 -3.20 -10.44
N ALA A 131 -2.36 -2.24 -10.29
CA ALA A 131 -2.02 -0.81 -10.22
C ALA A 131 -1.42 -0.44 -8.85
N ASN A 132 -0.36 0.34 -8.83
CA ASN A 132 0.27 0.80 -7.59
C ASN A 132 0.59 2.30 -7.65
N GLY A 133 0.31 2.99 -6.55
CA GLY A 133 0.60 4.41 -6.38
C GLY A 133 -0.67 5.23 -6.17
N ASN A 134 -0.63 6.14 -5.19
CA ASN A 134 -1.74 7.03 -4.82
C ASN A 134 -3.04 6.32 -4.36
N ILE A 135 -2.95 5.11 -3.79
CA ILE A 135 -4.09 4.41 -3.17
C ILE A 135 -4.05 4.59 -1.65
N ARG A 136 -4.81 5.54 -1.10
CA ARG A 136 -4.81 5.90 0.33
C ARG A 136 -6.09 5.50 1.04
N HIS A 137 -7.21 5.46 0.33
CA HIS A 137 -8.51 5.08 0.86
C HIS A 137 -9.27 4.19 -0.11
N ILE A 138 -10.40 3.64 0.32
CA ILE A 138 -11.20 2.72 -0.52
C ILE A 138 -11.73 3.38 -1.79
N ASP A 139 -12.05 4.68 -1.75
CA ASP A 139 -12.51 5.43 -2.92
C ASP A 139 -11.40 5.53 -3.98
N ASP A 140 -10.13 5.70 -3.58
CA ASP A 140 -8.99 5.68 -4.51
C ASP A 140 -8.86 4.32 -5.21
N VAL A 141 -9.22 3.22 -4.52
CA VAL A 141 -9.25 1.87 -5.12
C VAL A 141 -10.26 1.83 -6.25
N HIS A 142 -11.47 2.32 -6.01
CA HIS A 142 -12.54 2.34 -6.99
C HIS A 142 -12.18 3.21 -8.21
N SER A 143 -11.75 4.46 -7.98
CA SER A 143 -11.35 5.36 -9.07
C SER A 143 -10.16 4.82 -9.87
N CYS A 144 -9.17 4.22 -9.21
CA CYS A 144 -8.02 3.65 -9.89
C CYS A 144 -8.42 2.48 -10.80
N LEU A 145 -9.28 1.57 -10.32
CA LEU A 145 -9.74 0.44 -11.12
C LEU A 145 -10.60 0.88 -12.31
N GLU A 146 -11.45 1.88 -12.10
CA GLU A 146 -12.29 2.47 -13.16
C GLU A 146 -11.44 3.14 -14.25
N GLU A 147 -10.46 3.95 -13.87
CA GLU A 147 -9.62 4.69 -14.82
C GLU A 147 -8.67 3.77 -15.59
N THR A 148 -8.02 2.83 -14.87
CA THR A 148 -6.94 2.01 -15.41
C THR A 148 -7.41 0.70 -16.05
N GLY A 149 -8.57 0.17 -15.65
CA GLY A 149 -8.99 -1.18 -16.02
C GLY A 149 -8.09 -2.29 -15.46
N ALA A 150 -7.22 -1.98 -14.49
CA ALA A 150 -6.35 -2.96 -13.86
C ALA A 150 -7.16 -4.02 -13.10
N ASP A 151 -6.59 -5.21 -12.93
CA ASP A 151 -7.27 -6.35 -12.28
C ASP A 151 -7.26 -6.25 -10.74
N GLY A 152 -6.47 -5.33 -10.19
CA GLY A 152 -6.40 -5.04 -8.77
C GLY A 152 -5.48 -3.86 -8.44
N VAL A 153 -5.38 -3.52 -7.16
CA VAL A 153 -4.52 -2.43 -6.69
C VAL A 153 -3.56 -2.90 -5.59
N LEU A 154 -2.46 -2.18 -5.44
CA LEU A 154 -1.52 -2.29 -4.33
C LEU A 154 -1.42 -0.95 -3.61
N SER A 155 -1.57 -0.97 -2.29
CA SER A 155 -1.17 0.13 -1.41
C SER A 155 0.09 -0.24 -0.62
N ALA A 156 0.82 0.76 -0.16
CA ALA A 156 2.08 0.60 0.59
C ALA A 156 2.11 1.56 1.78
N ASP A 157 2.81 2.69 1.67
CA ASP A 157 2.97 3.65 2.77
C ASP A 157 1.66 4.06 3.48
N PRO A 158 0.52 4.28 2.78
CA PRO A 158 -0.74 4.62 3.45
C PRO A 158 -1.24 3.55 4.43
N LEU A 159 -0.84 2.28 4.26
CA LEU A 159 -1.23 1.20 5.16
C LEU A 159 -0.53 1.25 6.52
N LEU A 160 0.56 2.03 6.63
CA LEU A 160 1.19 2.33 7.92
C LEU A 160 0.34 3.32 8.74
N GLU A 161 -0.46 4.16 8.07
CA GLU A 161 -1.36 5.14 8.67
C GLU A 161 -2.74 4.52 8.92
N ASN A 162 -3.25 3.75 7.95
CA ASN A 162 -4.53 3.05 8.03
C ASN A 162 -4.38 1.59 7.55
N PRO A 163 -4.00 0.65 8.44
CA PRO A 163 -3.93 -0.76 8.08
C PRO A 163 -5.29 -1.38 7.73
N ALA A 164 -6.39 -0.72 8.12
CA ALA A 164 -7.75 -1.14 7.85
C ALA A 164 -8.34 -0.57 6.54
N LEU A 165 -7.53 0.11 5.70
CA LEU A 165 -7.92 0.75 4.42
C LEU A 165 -8.89 -0.11 3.60
N PHE A 166 -8.60 -1.41 3.56
CA PHE A 166 -9.32 -2.34 2.74
C PHE A 166 -10.40 -3.13 3.48
N ALA A 167 -10.46 -3.08 4.81
CA ALA A 167 -11.43 -3.85 5.59
C ALA A 167 -12.88 -3.33 5.46
N GLY A 168 -13.09 -2.28 4.66
CA GLY A 168 -14.42 -1.76 4.34
C GLY A 168 -14.98 -0.81 5.38
N TYR A 169 -14.20 -0.47 6.41
CA TYR A 169 -14.58 0.54 7.40
C TYR A 169 -14.62 1.91 6.75
N ARG A 170 -15.84 2.35 6.41
CA ARG A 170 -16.16 3.72 6.05
C ARG A 170 -16.62 4.44 7.31
N THR A 171 -16.10 5.62 7.50
CA THR A 171 -16.38 6.48 8.65
C THR A 171 -17.76 7.12 8.50
N ALA A 172 -18.69 6.62 9.30
CA ALA A 172 -19.83 7.28 9.95
C ALA A 172 -20.73 8.33 9.24
N GLU A 173 -20.57 8.68 7.97
CA GLU A 173 -21.49 9.62 7.28
C GLU A 173 -22.45 8.93 6.29
N TRP A 174 -22.91 7.72 6.60
CA TRP A 174 -24.08 7.15 5.90
C TRP A 174 -25.08 6.49 6.85
N GLY A 175 -25.54 7.26 7.83
CA GLY A 175 -26.87 7.06 8.38
C GLY A 175 -27.88 7.72 7.47
N LEU A 176 -28.40 6.98 6.48
CA LEU A 176 -29.77 7.05 5.94
C LEU A 176 -29.86 6.09 4.73
N GLY A 177 -30.36 4.87 4.97
CA GLY A 177 -31.06 4.12 3.91
C GLY A 177 -30.51 2.79 3.41
N VAL A 178 -29.59 2.09 4.11
CA VAL A 178 -29.27 0.70 3.76
C VAL A 178 -29.50 -0.22 4.96
N THR A 179 -30.62 -0.92 4.94
CA THR A 179 -30.99 -1.96 5.91
C THR A 179 -30.00 -3.12 5.84
N GLY A 180 -29.27 -3.37 6.94
CA GLY A 180 -28.41 -4.55 7.10
C GLY A 180 -27.00 -4.32 7.65
N MET A 181 -26.69 -3.17 8.25
CA MET A 181 -25.38 -2.94 8.88
C MET A 181 -25.44 -3.10 10.40
N LYS A 182 -24.43 -3.79 10.95
CA LYS A 182 -24.22 -3.95 12.39
C LYS A 182 -24.01 -2.57 13.02
N GLU A 183 -24.72 -2.29 14.10
CA GLU A 183 -24.51 -1.10 14.93
C GLU A 183 -23.10 -1.13 15.54
N ASP A 184 -22.44 0.05 15.54
CA ASP A 184 -21.32 0.44 16.39
C ASP A 184 -19.86 0.11 15.96
N ASP A 185 -19.43 0.50 14.76
CA ASP A 185 -17.99 0.50 14.42
C ASP A 185 -17.28 1.79 14.90
N LYS A 186 -16.89 1.78 16.18
CA LYS A 186 -16.02 2.79 16.83
C LYS A 186 -14.56 2.72 16.37
N LEU A 187 -14.26 2.02 15.28
CA LEU A 187 -12.88 1.82 14.81
C LEU A 187 -12.27 3.15 14.36
N ASP A 188 -11.17 3.52 15.00
CA ASP A 188 -10.36 4.69 14.68
C ASP A 188 -8.86 4.36 14.75
N GLN A 189 -8.00 5.36 14.53
CA GLN A 189 -6.55 5.17 14.58
C GLN A 189 -6.04 4.67 15.94
N ALA A 190 -6.72 5.03 17.04
CA ALA A 190 -6.35 4.62 18.39
C ALA A 190 -6.68 3.14 18.64
N GLU A 191 -7.86 2.68 18.21
CA GLU A 191 -8.23 1.26 18.26
C GLU A 191 -7.28 0.39 17.43
N LEU A 192 -6.91 0.85 16.23
CA LEU A 192 -5.92 0.16 15.39
C LEU A 192 -4.54 0.10 16.06
N LEU A 193 -4.15 1.15 16.79
CA LEU A 193 -2.90 1.11 17.55
C LEU A 193 -2.97 0.10 18.70
N ILE A 194 -4.07 0.06 19.46
CA ILE A 194 -4.25 -0.93 20.54
C ILE A 194 -4.14 -2.35 19.99
N GLU A 195 -4.79 -2.64 18.87
CA GLU A 195 -4.69 -3.96 18.22
C GLU A 195 -3.25 -4.26 17.77
N TYR A 196 -2.57 -3.28 17.16
CA TYR A 196 -1.16 -3.41 16.80
C TYR A 196 -0.25 -3.70 18.00
N LEU A 197 -0.46 -3.03 19.14
CA LEU A 197 0.32 -3.24 20.36
C LEU A 197 0.13 -4.65 20.92
N ARG A 198 -1.11 -5.18 20.90
CA ARG A 198 -1.38 -6.58 21.28
C ARG A 198 -0.61 -7.57 20.41
N PHE A 199 -0.48 -7.30 19.11
CA PHE A 199 0.38 -8.12 18.25
C PHE A 199 1.85 -7.99 18.60
N CYS A 200 2.34 -6.80 18.95
CA CYS A 200 3.73 -6.60 19.37
C CYS A 200 4.07 -7.26 20.71
N GLU A 201 3.10 -7.39 21.62
CA GLU A 201 3.26 -8.17 22.85
C GLU A 201 3.39 -9.67 22.53
N ARG A 202 2.56 -10.18 21.63
CA ARG A 202 2.58 -11.59 21.23
C ARG A 202 3.79 -11.95 20.38
N TYR A 203 4.23 -11.02 19.55
CA TYR A 203 5.32 -11.19 18.59
C TYR A 203 6.34 -10.06 18.80
N PRO A 204 7.39 -10.28 19.61
CA PRO A 204 8.33 -9.23 19.97
C PRO A 204 8.98 -8.55 18.76
N VAL A 205 8.88 -7.22 18.72
CA VAL A 205 9.45 -6.36 17.67
C VAL A 205 10.39 -5.34 18.32
N PRO A 206 11.52 -4.96 17.70
CA PRO A 206 12.38 -3.91 18.23
C PRO A 206 11.63 -2.60 18.46
N TRP A 207 11.80 -1.98 19.64
CA TRP A 207 11.11 -0.73 20.02
C TRP A 207 11.25 0.42 19.02
N ARG A 208 12.37 0.49 18.28
CA ARG A 208 12.55 1.49 17.21
C ARG A 208 11.51 1.38 16.10
N ILE A 209 11.05 0.16 15.78
CA ILE A 209 10.03 -0.10 14.77
C ILE A 209 8.66 0.25 15.32
N ILE A 210 8.36 -0.18 16.56
CA ILE A 210 7.12 0.18 17.27
C ILE A 210 6.97 1.70 17.31
N ARG A 211 8.03 2.43 17.70
CA ARG A 211 8.04 3.90 17.71
C ARG A 211 7.68 4.50 16.35
N SER A 212 8.28 3.98 15.28
CA SER A 212 8.00 4.42 13.90
C SER A 212 6.53 4.17 13.51
N HIS A 213 5.97 3.00 13.86
CA HIS A 213 4.58 2.66 13.56
C HIS A 213 3.59 3.49 14.38
N VAL A 214 3.87 3.77 15.65
CA VAL A 214 3.05 4.68 16.48
C VAL A 214 2.97 6.06 15.82
N HIS A 215 4.09 6.61 15.33
CA HIS A 215 4.07 7.88 14.59
C HIS A 215 3.23 7.84 13.31
N LYS A 216 3.18 6.69 12.63
CA LYS A 216 2.40 6.54 11.40
C LYS A 216 0.91 6.40 11.70
N LEU A 217 0.55 5.52 12.64
CA LEU A 217 -0.84 5.29 13.03
C LEU A 217 -1.46 6.53 13.69
N LEU A 218 -0.73 7.22 14.57
CA LEU A 218 -1.20 8.42 15.29
C LEU A 218 -0.77 9.74 14.63
N GLY A 219 -0.38 9.73 13.36
CA GLY A 219 0.19 10.92 12.71
C GLY A 219 -0.72 12.15 12.80
N GLU A 220 -2.03 11.96 12.60
CA GLU A 220 -3.02 13.03 12.63
C GLU A 220 -3.32 13.49 14.06
N TRP A 221 -3.43 12.54 14.99
CA TRP A 221 -3.53 12.83 16.43
C TRP A 221 -2.36 13.68 16.92
N PHE A 222 -1.13 13.31 16.54
CA PHE A 222 0.08 14.05 16.89
C PHE A 222 0.18 15.43 16.22
N ARG A 223 -0.52 15.64 15.10
CA ARG A 223 -0.65 16.96 14.45
C ARG A 223 -1.58 17.86 15.26
N ILE A 224 -2.68 17.33 15.77
CA ILE A 224 -3.70 18.06 16.56
C ILE A 224 -3.26 18.25 18.02
N GLN A 225 -2.51 17.29 18.57
CA GLN A 225 -1.99 17.30 19.94
C GLN A 225 -0.45 17.26 19.96
N PRO A 226 0.25 18.36 19.62
CA PRO A 226 1.71 18.39 19.59
C PRO A 226 2.37 18.08 20.94
N SER A 227 1.75 18.47 22.05
CA SER A 227 2.25 18.21 23.42
C SER A 227 2.39 16.71 23.70
N VAL A 228 1.41 15.92 23.26
CA VAL A 228 1.42 14.45 23.41
C VAL A 228 2.49 13.82 22.53
N ARG A 229 2.69 14.33 21.31
CA ARG A 229 3.80 13.91 20.43
C ARG A 229 5.16 14.22 21.06
N GLU A 230 5.31 15.36 21.70
CA GLU A 230 6.56 15.77 22.35
C GLU A 230 6.89 14.90 23.57
N ASP A 231 5.89 14.61 24.41
CA ASP A 231 6.05 13.65 25.51
C ASP A 231 6.47 12.27 25.00
N PHE A 232 5.80 11.76 23.97
CA PHE A 232 6.17 10.52 23.30
C PHE A 232 7.63 10.52 22.79
N ASN A 233 8.08 11.62 22.19
CA ASN A 233 9.43 11.77 21.67
C ASN A 233 10.50 11.85 22.76
N LYS A 234 10.16 12.38 23.95
CA LYS A 234 11.08 12.46 25.10
C LYS A 234 11.33 11.10 25.74
N GLN A 235 10.46 10.12 25.53
CA GLN A 235 10.63 8.79 26.10
C GLN A 235 11.83 8.06 25.47
N TYR A 236 12.90 7.91 26.26
CA TYR A 236 14.09 7.16 25.87
C TYR A 236 13.79 5.66 25.75
N LYS A 237 13.11 5.09 26.78
CA LYS A 237 12.69 3.69 26.84
C LYS A 237 11.16 3.61 26.75
N LEU A 238 10.67 2.91 25.73
CA LEU A 238 9.24 2.65 25.58
C LEU A 238 8.83 1.39 26.36
N THR A 239 7.62 1.43 26.89
CA THR A 239 6.92 0.28 27.50
C THR A 239 5.52 0.18 26.90
N PHE A 240 4.91 -1.01 26.93
CA PHE A 240 3.53 -1.17 26.48
C PHE A 240 2.56 -0.39 27.36
N GLU A 241 2.77 -0.37 28.68
CA GLU A 241 2.00 0.43 29.63
C GLU A 241 1.95 1.90 29.23
N PHE A 242 3.11 2.50 28.92
CA PHE A 242 3.17 3.88 28.46
C PHE A 242 2.41 4.10 27.14
N LEU A 243 2.49 3.15 26.19
CA LEU A 243 1.81 3.26 24.90
C LEU A 243 0.29 3.10 25.02
N TYR A 244 -0.19 2.26 25.93
CA TYR A 244 -1.61 2.15 26.24
C TYR A 244 -2.13 3.39 26.97
N ASP A 245 -1.38 3.90 27.94
CA ASP A 245 -1.70 5.15 28.63
C ASP A 245 -1.75 6.33 27.66
N LEU A 246 -0.78 6.43 26.73
CA LEU A 246 -0.78 7.42 25.66
C LEU A 246 -2.09 7.44 24.88
N VAL A 247 -2.60 6.26 24.52
CA VAL A 247 -3.89 6.13 23.80
C VAL A 247 -5.06 6.56 24.68
N ASN A 248 -5.06 6.21 25.96
CA ASN A 248 -6.11 6.62 26.90
C ASN A 248 -6.14 8.13 27.08
N ARG A 249 -4.97 8.78 27.29
CA ARG A 249 -4.84 10.23 27.37
C ARG A 249 -5.37 10.92 26.12
N LEU A 250 -5.07 10.37 24.93
CA LEU A 250 -5.59 10.90 23.67
C LEU A 250 -7.13 10.81 23.61
N LYS A 251 -7.72 9.68 24.03
CA LYS A 251 -9.18 9.51 24.09
C LYS A 251 -9.86 10.47 25.09
N GLU A 252 -9.23 10.72 26.23
CA GLU A 252 -9.73 11.65 27.26
C GLU A 252 -9.80 13.10 26.77
N LEU A 253 -8.93 13.48 25.81
CA LEU A 253 -8.98 14.79 25.16
C LEU A 253 -10.20 14.96 24.22
N GLY A 254 -11.02 13.92 24.05
CA GLY A 254 -12.28 13.97 23.28
C GLY A 254 -12.11 14.10 21.77
N VAL A 255 -10.88 13.98 21.26
CA VAL A 255 -10.61 13.99 19.82
C VAL A 255 -10.93 12.59 19.28
N ARG A 256 -11.53 12.51 18.09
CA ARG A 256 -11.68 11.24 17.36
C ARG A 256 -11.28 11.46 15.93
N ILE A 257 -10.33 10.67 15.44
CA ILE A 257 -9.87 10.77 14.05
C ILE A 257 -10.46 9.61 13.24
N PRO A 258 -11.49 9.88 12.43
CA PRO A 258 -12.04 8.87 11.54
C PRO A 258 -10.97 8.40 10.54
N LEU A 259 -10.97 7.11 10.19
CA LEU A 259 -10.02 6.48 9.24
C LEU A 259 -10.07 7.04 7.81
N TYR A 260 -11.11 7.80 7.49
CA TYR A 260 -11.38 8.49 6.25
C TYR A 260 -12.34 9.66 6.54
N VAL A 261 -12.34 10.72 5.75
CA VAL A 261 -13.46 11.67 5.67
C VAL A 261 -13.55 11.96 4.19
N LYS A 262 -14.71 11.76 3.59
CA LYS A 262 -14.89 12.15 2.19
C LYS A 262 -14.90 13.67 2.15
N ASP A 263 -14.06 14.28 1.32
CA ASP A 263 -14.08 15.73 1.13
C ASP A 263 -15.43 16.16 0.52
N THR A 264 -16.43 16.43 1.35
CA THR A 264 -17.71 17.03 0.94
C THR A 264 -17.59 18.54 0.71
N GLN A 265 -16.46 19.17 1.05
CA GLN A 265 -16.32 20.63 1.09
C GLN A 265 -15.70 21.29 -0.14
N GLN A 266 -15.21 20.54 -1.15
CA GLN A 266 -14.75 21.17 -2.41
C GLN A 266 -15.86 21.35 -3.46
N ALA A 267 -17.07 20.84 -3.24
CA ALA A 267 -18.19 20.99 -4.17
C ALA A 267 -19.07 22.23 -3.90
N VAL A 268 -18.86 22.95 -2.80
CA VAL A 268 -19.73 24.07 -2.36
C VAL A 268 -19.13 25.45 -2.68
N SER A 269 -17.88 25.52 -3.14
CA SER A 269 -17.19 26.78 -3.49
C SER A 269 -16.95 26.97 -4.99
N ALA A 270 -17.68 26.25 -5.83
CA ALA A 270 -17.62 26.36 -7.30
C ALA A 270 -19.02 26.50 -7.96
N ASN A 271 -19.96 27.17 -7.28
CA ASN A 271 -21.21 27.67 -7.85
C ASN A 271 -21.41 29.14 -7.47
#